data_AF-A0AA38I0I2-F1
#
_entry.id   AF-A0AA38I0I2-F1
#
_cell.length_a   1.000
_cell.length_b   1.000
_cell.length_c   1.000
_cell.angle_alpha   90.00
_cell.angle_beta   90.00
_cell.angle_gamma   90.00
#
_symmetry.space_group_name_H-M   'P 1'
#
loop_
_entity.id
_entity.type
_entity.pdbx_description
1 polymer ?
#
loop_
_entity_poly.entity_id
_entity_poly.type
_entity_poly.pdbx_seq_one_letter_code
_entity_poly.pdbx_strand_id
1 'polypeptide(L)'
;MDRITLEELQRNIYYSNKYYDDEYEYRHVMLPKEMVQLVPKSHLMSEEEWRRIGVQQSHGWVHYMTHAPEPHILLFKRPITTPPAKNEK
;
A
#
# COMPACT_ATOMS: atom_id res chain seq x y z
N MET A 1 -15.34 -18.54 18.94
CA MET A 1 -14.27 -17.70 18.37
C MET A 1 -14.59 -17.55 16.91
N ASP A 2 -15.21 -16.44 16.56
CA ASP A 2 -15.63 -16.15 15.19
C ASP A 2 -14.41 -16.16 14.27
N ARG A 3 -14.45 -17.01 13.25
CA ARG A 3 -13.43 -17.02 12.20
C ARG A 3 -13.65 -15.74 11.39
N ILE A 4 -12.87 -14.70 11.68
CA ILE A 4 -12.82 -13.50 10.85
C ILE A 4 -12.44 -13.94 9.44
N THR A 5 -13.25 -13.56 8.45
CA THR A 5 -13.04 -13.92 7.05
C THR A 5 -11.97 -13.03 6.43
N LEU A 6 -11.31 -13.53 5.36
CA LEU A 6 -10.35 -12.72 4.61
C LEU A 6 -11.00 -11.46 4.02
N GLU A 7 -12.26 -11.55 3.61
CA GLU A 7 -13.04 -10.42 3.07
C GLU A 7 -13.24 -9.32 4.12
N GLU A 8 -13.49 -9.67 5.39
CA GLU A 8 -13.60 -8.69 6.48
C GLU A 8 -12.28 -8.01 6.78
N LEU A 9 -11.15 -8.75 6.75
CA LEU A 9 -9.83 -8.17 6.93
C LEU A 9 -9.50 -7.19 5.80
N GLN A 10 -9.82 -7.52 4.55
CA GLN A 10 -9.59 -6.65 3.40
C GLN A 10 -10.31 -5.29 3.52
N ARG A 11 -11.50 -5.26 4.14
CA ARG A 11 -12.23 -4.00 4.40
C ARG A 11 -11.52 -3.09 5.40
N ASN A 12 -10.66 -3.65 6.25
CA ASN A 12 -9.90 -2.92 7.27
C ASN A 12 -8.51 -2.51 6.80
N ILE A 13 -8.19 -2.67 5.50
CA ILE A 13 -6.95 -2.13 4.93
C ILE A 13 -7.03 -0.60 4.92
N TYR A 14 -6.05 0.04 5.56
CA TYR A 14 -5.95 1.50 5.61
C TYR A 14 -5.07 2.05 4.49
N TYR A 15 -5.52 3.15 3.88
CA TYR A 15 -4.81 3.87 2.82
C TYR A 15 -4.52 5.29 3.28
N SER A 16 -3.25 5.66 3.36
CA SER A 16 -2.87 7.02 3.75
C SER A 16 -3.19 8.07 2.69
N ASN A 17 -3.16 9.34 3.10
CA ASN A 17 -3.10 10.45 2.15
C ASN A 17 -1.83 10.36 1.30
N LYS A 18 -1.93 10.85 0.06
CA LYS A 18 -0.76 10.91 -0.82
C LYS A 18 0.18 12.03 -0.38
N TYR A 19 1.47 11.80 -0.51
CA TYR A 19 2.52 12.81 -0.35
C TYR A 19 3.43 12.78 -1.57
N TYR A 20 4.17 13.85 -1.81
CA TYR A 20 4.83 14.08 -3.10
C TYR A 20 6.26 14.60 -2.86
N ASP A 21 7.16 14.21 -3.74
CA ASP A 21 8.37 14.99 -4.03
C ASP A 21 8.22 15.64 -5.43
N ASP A 22 9.32 15.97 -6.08
CA ASP A 22 9.30 16.62 -7.41
C ASP A 22 8.96 15.66 -8.56
N GLU A 23 9.12 14.35 -8.39
CA GLU A 23 9.01 13.35 -9.47
C GLU A 23 7.92 12.30 -9.23
N TYR A 24 7.65 11.95 -7.97
CA TYR A 24 6.80 10.84 -7.55
C TYR A 24 5.71 11.28 -6.58
N GLU A 25 4.60 10.56 -6.64
CA GLU A 25 3.61 10.51 -5.58
C GLU A 25 3.75 9.19 -4.81
N TYR A 26 3.56 9.30 -3.50
CA TYR A 26 3.78 8.25 -2.52
C TYR A 26 2.55 8.04 -1.67
N ARG A 27 2.40 6.81 -1.18
CA ARG A 27 1.38 6.42 -0.20
C ARG A 27 1.88 5.19 0.54
N HIS A 28 1.54 5.08 1.81
CA HIS A 28 1.63 3.81 2.52
C HIS A 28 0.26 3.18 2.73
N VAL A 29 0.20 1.86 2.65
CA VAL A 29 -0.98 1.03 2.93
C VAL A 29 -0.69 0.21 4.17
N MET A 30 -1.59 0.23 5.15
CA MET A 30 -1.45 -0.59 6.35
C MET A 30 -2.42 -1.77 6.26
N LEU A 31 -1.87 -2.98 6.27
CA LEU A 31 -2.64 -4.21 6.37
C LEU A 31 -3.05 -4.47 7.83
N PRO A 32 -4.18 -5.13 8.08
CA PRO A 32 -4.42 -5.83 9.34
C PRO A 32 -3.25 -6.76 9.68
N LYS A 33 -2.88 -6.85 10.96
CA LYS A 33 -1.70 -7.64 11.39
C LYS A 33 -1.82 -9.11 11.03
N GLU A 34 -3.03 -9.63 10.97
CA GLU A 34 -3.40 -10.99 10.57
C GLU A 34 -3.05 -11.29 9.11
N MET A 35 -2.96 -10.27 8.26
CA MET A 35 -2.60 -10.39 6.84
C MET A 35 -1.10 -10.33 6.58
N VAL A 36 -0.27 -9.99 7.58
CA VAL A 36 1.20 -9.87 7.41
C VAL A 36 1.85 -11.14 6.87
N GLN A 37 1.31 -12.30 7.24
CA GLN A 37 1.78 -13.59 6.75
C GLN A 37 1.64 -13.77 5.23
N LEU A 38 0.80 -12.97 4.57
CA LEU A 38 0.64 -12.95 3.11
C LEU A 38 1.69 -12.09 2.41
N VAL A 39 2.45 -11.27 3.15
CA VAL A 39 3.50 -10.41 2.61
C VAL A 39 4.79 -11.22 2.42
N PRO A 40 5.35 -11.28 1.20
CA PRO A 40 6.58 -12.01 0.94
C PRO A 40 7.76 -11.36 1.67
N LYS A 41 8.62 -12.20 2.27
CA LYS A 41 9.86 -11.77 2.92
C LYS A 41 11.06 -11.70 1.96
N SER A 42 10.94 -12.30 0.78
CA SER A 42 12.04 -12.49 -0.16
C SER A 42 12.15 -11.43 -1.25
N HIS A 43 11.07 -10.67 -1.51
CA HIS A 43 11.01 -9.72 -2.61
C HIS A 43 9.92 -8.66 -2.39
N LEU A 44 9.97 -7.61 -3.21
CA LEU A 44 8.91 -6.61 -3.30
C LEU A 44 7.77 -7.12 -4.18
N MET A 45 6.53 -7.03 -3.71
CA MET A 45 5.35 -7.44 -4.47
C MET A 45 5.16 -6.66 -5.78
N SER A 46 4.91 -7.40 -6.86
CA SER A 46 4.36 -6.92 -8.13
C SER A 46 2.92 -6.42 -7.99
N GLU A 47 2.41 -5.71 -9.01
CA GLU A 47 1.00 -5.26 -9.06
C GLU A 47 0.02 -6.40 -8.88
N GLU A 48 0.28 -7.55 -9.50
CA GLU A 48 -0.57 -8.72 -9.35
C GLU A 48 -0.56 -9.25 -7.91
N GLU A 49 0.61 -9.33 -7.28
CA GLU A 49 0.77 -9.87 -5.92
C GLU A 49 0.02 -9.05 -4.86
N TRP A 50 0.21 -7.73 -4.85
CA TRP A 50 -0.47 -6.92 -3.85
C TRP A 50 -1.98 -6.82 -4.11
N ARG A 51 -2.43 -6.90 -5.37
CA ARG A 51 -3.86 -7.00 -5.68
C ARG A 51 -4.47 -8.31 -5.19
N ARG A 52 -3.75 -9.44 -5.31
CA ARG A 52 -4.23 -10.75 -4.85
C ARG A 52 -4.46 -10.81 -3.34
N ILE A 53 -3.68 -10.08 -2.54
CA ILE A 53 -3.91 -10.02 -1.08
C ILE A 53 -5.02 -9.02 -0.70
N GLY A 54 -5.58 -8.28 -1.65
CA GLY A 54 -6.73 -7.39 -1.45
C GLY A 54 -6.40 -5.91 -1.37
N VAL A 55 -5.15 -5.50 -1.60
CA VAL A 55 -4.82 -4.06 -1.73
C VAL A 55 -5.44 -3.53 -3.02
N GLN A 56 -6.20 -2.44 -2.92
CA GLN A 56 -6.90 -1.82 -4.05
C GLN A 56 -6.51 -0.35 -4.17
N GLN A 57 -5.91 0.00 -5.32
CA GLN A 57 -5.59 1.38 -5.68
C GLN A 57 -5.58 1.52 -7.21
N SER A 58 -5.50 2.76 -7.68
CA SER A 58 -5.39 3.08 -9.10
C SER A 58 -4.18 2.40 -9.76
N HIS A 59 -4.12 2.40 -11.08
CA HIS A 59 -3.00 1.79 -11.79
C HIS A 59 -1.67 2.56 -11.58
N GLY A 60 -0.55 1.85 -11.74
CA GLY A 60 0.81 2.42 -11.78
C GLY A 60 1.56 2.49 -10.45
N TRP A 61 0.93 2.09 -9.33
CA TRP A 61 1.60 2.04 -8.03
C TRP A 61 2.59 0.88 -7.93
N VAL A 62 3.83 1.19 -7.51
CA VAL A 62 4.92 0.23 -7.34
C VAL A 62 5.26 0.11 -5.86
N HIS A 63 5.25 -1.12 -5.34
CA HIS A 63 5.76 -1.42 -4.00
C HIS A 63 7.30 -1.32 -4.04
N TYR A 64 7.87 -0.29 -3.44
CA TYR A 64 9.27 0.08 -3.72
C TYR A 64 10.23 -0.20 -2.57
N MET A 65 9.72 -0.48 -1.38
CA MET A 65 10.55 -0.72 -0.20
C MET A 65 9.80 -1.53 0.85
N THR A 66 10.49 -2.48 1.47
CA THR A 66 10.00 -3.21 2.64
C THR A 66 10.31 -2.44 3.91
N HIS A 67 9.30 -2.21 4.74
CA HIS A 67 9.48 -1.61 6.06
C HIS A 67 9.68 -2.70 7.12
N ALA A 68 10.92 -3.09 7.38
CA ALA A 68 11.25 -4.22 8.25
C ALA A 68 10.71 -4.12 9.70
N PRO A 69 10.70 -2.95 10.37
CA PRO A 69 10.14 -2.83 11.72
C PRO A 69 8.64 -3.14 11.79
N GLU A 70 7.89 -2.73 10.77
CA GLU A 70 6.44 -2.89 10.69
C GLU A 70 6.03 -3.45 9.31
N PRO A 71 6.14 -4.78 9.10
CA PRO A 71 5.94 -5.40 7.78
C PRO A 71 4.49 -5.36 7.27
N HIS A 72 3.55 -4.95 8.12
CA HIS A 72 2.16 -4.66 7.73
C HIS A 72 2.03 -3.32 7.00
N ILE A 73 3.07 -2.48 7.00
CA ILE A 73 3.11 -1.21 6.28
C ILE A 73 3.79 -1.45 4.94
N LEU A 74 3.00 -1.33 3.87
CA LEU A 74 3.45 -1.43 2.48
C LEU A 74 3.70 -0.04 1.91
N LEU A 75 4.88 0.19 1.35
CA LEU A 75 5.29 1.47 0.81
C LEU A 75 5.15 1.49 -0.71
N PHE A 76 4.33 2.40 -1.23
CA PHE A 76 4.07 2.54 -2.66
C PHE A 76 4.54 3.90 -3.20
N LYS A 77 5.02 3.90 -4.44
CA LYS A 77 5.32 5.11 -5.23
C LYS A 77 4.88 4.96 -6.67
N ARG A 78 4.59 6.06 -7.36
CA ARG A 78 4.42 6.12 -8.83
C ARG A 78 4.75 7.51 -9.35
N PRO A 79 5.06 7.69 -10.65
CA PRO A 79 5.24 9.01 -11.24
C PRO A 79 4.01 9.89 -11.01
N ILE A 80 4.20 11.19 -10.80
CA ILE A 80 3.10 12.14 -10.57
C ILE A 80 2.15 12.12 -11.78
N THR A 81 0.93 11.61 -11.60
CA THR A 81 -0.11 11.66 -12.64
C THR A 81 -0.94 12.93 -12.60
N THR A 82 -0.96 13.61 -11.45
CA THR A 82 -1.70 14.85 -11.24
C THR A 82 -0.92 15.67 -10.20
N PRO A 83 -0.37 16.83 -10.58
CA PRO A 83 0.28 17.69 -9.61
C PRO A 83 -0.70 18.03 -8.48
N PRO A 84 -0.28 18.00 -7.20
CA PRO A 84 -1.11 18.55 -6.14
C PRO A 84 -1.42 20.02 -6.48
N ALA A 85 -2.62 20.49 -6.16
CA ALA A 85 -2.92 21.91 -6.27
C ALA A 85 -1.82 22.67 -5.53
N LYS A 86 -1.08 23.54 -6.24
CA LYS A 86 -0.11 24.41 -5.59
C LYS A 86 -0.87 25.16 -4.51
N ASN A 87 -0.56 24.90 -3.24
CA ASN A 87 -0.95 25.80 -2.18
C ASN A 87 -0.14 27.08 -2.44
N GLU A 88 -0.75 28.02 -3.15
CA GLU A 88 -0.30 29.42 -3.17
C GLU A 88 -0.28 29.87 -1.71
N LYS A 89 0.92 29.94 -1.13
CA LYS A 89 1.17 30.67 0.10
C LYS A 89 1.25 32.15 -0.20
#